data_AF-A0A1S2W8W0-F1
#
_entry.id   AF-A0A1S2W8W0-F1
#
_cell.length_a   1.000
_cell.length_b   1.000
_cell.length_c   1.000
_cell.angle_alpha   90.00
_cell.angle_beta   90.00
_cell.angle_gamma   90.00
#
_symmetry.space_group_name_H-M   'P 1'
#
loop_
_entity.id
_entity.type
_entity.pdbx_description
1 polymer ?
#
loop_
_entity_poly.entity_id
_entity_poly.type
_entity_poly.pdbx_seq_one_letter_code
_entity_poly.pdbx_strand_id
1 'polypeptide(L)'
;MKKRSLSDTRPVSEPKNQRTLESLLARHYAAQKKYARRRQEADSPREKELADLLYEENRHAYLQAYRQLYGSNPFIEVTEDGR
;
A
#
# COMPACT_ATOMS: atom_id res chain seq x y z
N MET A 1 -28.10 8.43 43.28
CA MET A 1 -26.75 8.36 42.64
C MET A 1 -26.46 6.89 42.42
N LYS A 2 -26.05 6.35 41.26
CA LYS A 2 -25.01 6.76 40.31
C LYS A 2 -25.36 6.11 38.95
N LYS A 3 -25.42 6.89 37.86
CA LYS A 3 -25.55 6.37 36.50
C LYS A 3 -24.23 5.68 36.11
N ARG A 4 -24.27 4.41 35.70
CA ARG A 4 -23.14 3.77 35.01
C ARG A 4 -23.38 3.90 33.51
N SER A 5 -22.80 4.95 32.93
CA SER A 5 -22.63 5.09 31.49
C SER A 5 -21.68 3.99 31.03
N LEU A 6 -22.24 2.93 30.43
CA LEU A 6 -21.46 1.99 29.64
C LEU A 6 -21.01 2.75 28.40
N SER A 7 -19.72 3.04 28.33
CA SER A 7 -19.08 3.62 27.17
C SER A 7 -19.22 2.61 26.03
N ASP A 8 -20.30 2.78 25.27
CA ASP A 8 -20.64 2.06 24.04
C ASP A 8 -19.58 2.47 22.99
N THR A 9 -18.36 1.97 23.19
CA THR A 9 -17.22 2.09 22.27
C THR A 9 -17.46 1.07 21.16
N ARG A 10 -18.51 1.32 20.39
CA ARG A 10 -18.69 0.66 19.10
C ARG A 10 -17.46 1.00 18.28
N PRO A 11 -16.79 0.03 17.64
CA PRO A 11 -15.75 0.36 16.67
C PRO A 11 -16.42 1.28 15.66
N VAL A 12 -15.91 2.51 15.55
CA VAL A 12 -16.31 3.44 14.49
C VAL A 12 -16.14 2.64 13.21
N SER A 13 -17.25 2.40 12.50
CA SER A 13 -17.23 1.69 11.23
C SER A 13 -16.30 2.45 10.31
N GLU A 14 -15.06 1.99 10.17
CA GLU A 14 -14.15 2.52 9.17
C GLU A 14 -14.92 2.50 7.85
N PRO A 15 -15.00 3.63 7.12
CA PRO A 15 -15.70 3.65 5.86
C PRO A 15 -15.17 2.49 5.02
N LYS A 16 -16.08 1.63 4.54
CA LYS A 16 -15.78 0.42 3.75
C LYS A 16 -14.75 0.65 2.62
N ASN A 17 -14.65 1.90 2.17
CA ASN A 17 -13.69 2.40 1.20
C ASN A 17 -12.22 2.38 1.71
N GLN A 18 -11.96 2.73 2.98
CA GLN A 18 -10.61 2.73 3.56
C GLN A 18 -10.00 1.32 3.60
N ARG A 19 -10.72 0.33 4.16
CA ARG A 19 -10.26 -1.07 4.17
C ARG A 19 -10.01 -1.63 2.76
N THR A 20 -10.78 -1.17 1.78
CA THR A 20 -10.62 -1.55 0.37
C THR A 20 -9.33 -0.94 -0.20
N LEU A 21 -9.05 0.32 0.09
CA LEU A 21 -7.83 1.02 -0.33
C LEU A 21 -6.57 0.49 0.36
N GLU A 22 -6.63 0.16 1.65
CA GLU A 22 -5.53 -0.50 2.38
C GLU A 22 -5.20 -1.87 1.78
N SER A 23 -6.23 -2.66 1.46
CA SER A 23 -6.06 -3.94 0.78
C SER A 23 -5.43 -3.80 -0.61
N LEU A 24 -5.77 -2.73 -1.33
CA LEU A 24 -5.15 -2.39 -2.62
C LEU A 24 -3.68 -1.99 -2.44
N LEU A 25 -3.37 -1.16 -1.45
CA LEU A 25 -1.99 -0.77 -1.12
C LEU A 25 -1.13 -2.00 -0.82
N ALA A 26 -1.59 -2.89 0.06
CA ALA A 26 -0.86 -4.12 0.40
C ALA A 26 -0.60 -4.99 -0.83
N ARG A 27 -1.58 -5.10 -1.73
CA ARG A 27 -1.44 -5.87 -2.98
C ARG A 27 -0.39 -5.29 -3.91
N HIS A 28 -0.42 -3.98 -4.15
CA HIS A 28 0.55 -3.33 -5.03
C HIS A 28 1.96 -3.36 -4.45
N TYR A 29 2.10 -3.18 -3.13
CA TYR A 29 3.38 -3.29 -2.45
C TYR A 29 3.96 -4.71 -2.52
N ALA A 30 3.13 -5.74 -2.30
CA ALA A 30 3.54 -7.13 -2.48
C ALA A 30 3.98 -7.44 -3.92
N ALA A 31 3.27 -6.88 -4.91
CA ALA A 31 3.63 -7.00 -6.31
C ALA A 31 4.97 -6.31 -6.62
N GLN A 32 5.22 -5.11 -6.10
CA GLN A 32 6.52 -4.44 -6.21
C GLN A 32 7.65 -5.32 -5.67
N LYS A 33 7.52 -5.88 -4.45
CA LYS A 33 8.51 -6.79 -3.88
C LYS A 33 8.75 -8.02 -4.76
N LYS A 34 7.68 -8.61 -5.30
CA LYS A 34 7.76 -9.75 -6.21
C LYS A 34 8.57 -9.43 -7.47
N TYR A 35 8.32 -8.28 -8.10
CA TYR A 35 8.99 -7.92 -9.36
C TYR A 35 10.42 -7.41 -9.13
N ALA A 36 10.67 -6.70 -8.02
CA ALA A 36 12.02 -6.35 -7.60
C ALA A 36 12.88 -7.62 -7.39
N ARG A 37 12.31 -8.67 -6.79
CA ARG A 37 12.98 -9.98 -6.66
C ARG A 37 13.21 -10.63 -8.03
N ARG A 38 12.21 -10.65 -8.91
CA ARG A 38 12.37 -11.20 -10.27
C ARG A 38 13.44 -10.50 -11.09
N ARG A 39 13.64 -9.19 -10.91
CA ARG A 39 14.72 -8.44 -11.56
C ARG A 39 16.11 -8.98 -11.20
N GLN A 40 16.28 -9.42 -9.95
CA GLN A 40 17.53 -9.99 -9.44
C GLN A 40 17.72 -11.44 -9.89
N GLU A 41 16.63 -12.21 -9.98
CA GLU A 41 16.65 -13.65 -10.28
C GLU A 41 16.57 -13.98 -11.77
N ALA A 42 16.10 -13.07 -12.62
CA ALA A 42 15.95 -13.34 -14.05
C ALA A 42 17.31 -13.37 -14.76
N ASP A 43 17.51 -14.35 -15.63
CA ASP A 43 18.73 -14.47 -16.44
C ASP A 43 18.60 -13.78 -17.81
N SER A 44 17.38 -13.65 -18.32
CA SER A 44 17.11 -13.05 -19.62
C SER A 44 16.93 -11.52 -19.53
N PRO A 45 17.57 -10.73 -20.41
CA PRO A 45 17.36 -9.28 -20.49
C PRO A 45 15.88 -8.89 -20.68
N ARG A 46 15.14 -9.66 -21.47
CA ARG A 46 13.71 -9.41 -21.73
C ARG A 46 12.86 -9.62 -20.49
N GLU A 47 13.20 -10.62 -19.68
CA GLU A 47 12.47 -10.90 -18.43
C GLU A 47 12.76 -9.84 -17.37
N LYS A 48 13.99 -9.33 -17.32
CA LYS A 48 14.36 -8.18 -16.47
C LYS A 48 13.58 -6.94 -16.86
N GLU A 49 13.53 -6.62 -18.16
CA GLU A 49 12.77 -5.47 -18.65
C GLU A 49 11.28 -5.59 -18.34
N LEU A 50 10.69 -6.77 -18.51
CA LEU A 50 9.31 -7.02 -18.13
C LEU A 50 9.09 -6.87 -16.62
N ALA A 51 10.02 -7.36 -15.79
CA ALA A 51 9.93 -7.20 -14.34
C ALA A 51 10.02 -5.71 -13.93
N ASP A 52 10.88 -4.93 -14.58
CA ASP A 52 11.03 -3.49 -14.33
C ASP A 52 9.75 -2.73 -14.70
N LEU A 53 9.15 -3.02 -15.86
CA LEU A 53 7.86 -2.42 -16.26
C LEU A 53 6.74 -2.73 -15.26
N LEU A 54 6.63 -3.99 -14.84
CA LEU A 54 5.61 -4.42 -13.87
C LEU A 54 5.86 -3.86 -12.47
N TYR A 55 7.11 -3.65 -12.08
CA TYR A 55 7.46 -2.97 -10.84
C TYR A 55 6.96 -1.51 -10.86
N GLU A 56 7.30 -0.75 -11.90
CA GLU A 56 6.91 0.66 -12.01
C GLU A 56 5.40 0.84 -12.11
N GLU A 57 4.70 -0.03 -12.85
CA GLU A 57 3.23 0.00 -12.90
C GLU A 57 2.61 -0.16 -11.50
N ASN A 58 3.10 -1.13 -10.71
CA ASN A 58 2.62 -1.33 -9.35
C ASN A 58 3.05 -0.22 -8.40
N ARG A 59 4.19 0.43 -8.64
CA ARG A 59 4.62 1.62 -7.90
C ARG A 59 3.66 2.78 -8.13
N HIS A 60 3.28 3.05 -9.37
CA HIS A 60 2.32 4.10 -9.70
C HIS A 60 0.92 3.81 -9.13
N ALA A 61 0.43 2.58 -9.27
CA ALA A 61 -0.86 2.18 -8.71
C ALA A 61 -0.90 2.29 -7.18
N TYR A 62 0.18 1.90 -6.50
CA TYR A 62 0.33 2.10 -5.06
C TYR A 62 0.26 3.57 -4.67
N LEU A 63 1.01 4.44 -5.35
CA LEU A 63 1.00 5.88 -5.09
C LEU A 63 -0.39 6.50 -5.30
N GLN A 64 -1.12 6.05 -6.32
CA GLN A 64 -2.50 6.49 -6.55
C GLN A 64 -3.44 6.05 -5.43
N ALA A 65 -3.39 4.77 -5.03
CA ALA A 65 -4.18 4.26 -3.92
C ALA A 65 -3.83 4.97 -2.60
N TYR A 66 -2.55 5.30 -2.39
CA TYR A 66 -2.08 6.00 -1.20
C TYR A 66 -2.64 7.42 -1.14
N ARG A 67 -2.58 8.14 -2.27
CA ARG A 67 -3.17 9.48 -2.39
C ARG A 67 -4.69 9.47 -2.17
N GLN A 68 -5.38 8.43 -2.63
CA GLN A 68 -6.82 8.29 -2.37
C GLN A 68 -7.13 8.02 -0.89
N LEU A 69 -6.26 7.28 -0.20
CA LEU A 69 -6.46 6.93 1.21
C LEU A 69 -6.09 8.06 2.17
N TYR A 70 -4.95 8.71 1.95
CA TYR A 70 -4.35 9.69 2.86
C TYR A 70 -4.42 11.14 2.34
N GLY A 71 -4.98 11.35 1.16
CA GLY A 71 -5.04 12.67 0.51
C GLY A 71 -3.74 13.07 -0.17
N SER A 72 -3.66 14.33 -0.62
CA SER A 72 -2.51 14.93 -1.29
C SER A 72 -1.36 15.31 -0.35
N ASN A 73 -1.29 14.72 0.85
CA ASN A 73 -0.12 14.88 1.70
C ASN A 73 1.10 14.31 0.95
N PRO A 74 2.27 14.96 1.03
CA PRO A 74 3.47 14.47 0.36
C PRO A 74 3.71 13.04 0.82
N PHE A 75 3.77 12.14 -0.16
CA PHE A 75 4.10 10.75 0.06
C PHE A 75 5.51 10.70 0.66
N ILE A 76 5.62 10.47 1.97
CA ILE A 76 6.89 10.17 2.60
C ILE A 76 7.17 8.72 2.22
N GLU A 77 8.04 8.53 1.24
CA GLU A 77 8.59 7.22 0.91
C GLU A 77 9.45 6.81 2.12
N VAL A 78 8.83 6.14 3.10
CA VAL A 78 9.55 5.58 4.24
C VAL A 78 10.33 4.39 3.70
N THR A 79 11.54 4.68 3.23
CA THR A 79 12.60 3.67 3.08
C THR A 79 12.88 3.09 4.47
N GLU A 80 13.40 1.86 4.54
CA GLU A 80 13.79 1.24 5.83
C GLU A 80 14.77 2.10 6.66
N ASP A 81 15.35 3.15 6.05
CA ASP A 81 16.23 4.12 6.69
C ASP A 81 15.52 5.31 7.37
N GLY A 82 14.19 5.44 7.26
CA GLY A 82 13.40 6.38 8.06
C GLY A 82 13.81 7.86 7.96
N ARG A 83 14.30 8.31 6.81
CA ARG A 83 14.74 9.70 6.57
C ARG A 83 13.99 10.34 5.41
#